data_AF-A0A919NUI1-F1
#
_entry.id   AF-A0A919NUI1-F1
#
_cell.length_a   1.000
_cell.length_b   1.000
_cell.length_c   1.000
_cell.angle_alpha   90.00
_cell.angle_beta   90.00
_cell.angle_gamma   90.00
#
_symmetry.space_group_name_H-M   'P 1'
#
loop_
_entity.id
_entity.type
_entity.pdbx_description
1 polymer ?
#
loop_
_entity_poly.entity_id
_entity_poly.type
_entity_poly.pdbx_seq_one_letter_code
_entity_poly.pdbx_strand_id
1 'polypeptide(L)'
;MTDEQVIVGVSPSLAGLAALRWALGEARRRQVPLLAVRAWQLDFGPRARPTWEFERATAEDARTLAHGAFRLAGESADDVVIRVPRGLAATALRDYAHPHDLLVLGAGRSRWLGGPVVRAAVRGAPCPVIVVPPPELTLHGRRAGRRLHREVSDALSRLPRPGEPEKRPGWAENGPAWHEK
;
A
#
# COMPACT_ATOMS: atom_id res chain seq x y z
N MET A 1 5.78 20.00 23.93
CA MET A 1 5.31 19.82 22.55
C MET A 1 5.34 18.34 22.29
N THR A 2 4.19 17.68 22.23
CA THR A 2 4.08 16.27 21.88
C THR A 2 4.16 16.17 20.36
N ASP A 3 5.05 15.33 19.83
CA ASP A 3 5.19 15.12 18.39
C ASP A 3 4.03 14.22 17.93
N GLU A 4 2.87 14.81 17.61
CA GLU A 4 1.68 14.13 17.09
C GLU A 4 1.88 13.84 15.60
N GLN A 5 1.50 12.64 15.18
CA GLN A 5 1.50 12.25 13.77
C GLN A 5 0.31 11.36 13.42
N VAL A 6 -0.02 11.33 12.13
CA VAL A 6 -0.91 10.30 11.58
C VAL A 6 -0.04 9.15 11.09
N ILE A 7 -0.37 7.92 11.48
CA ILE A 7 0.30 6.70 11.05
C ILE A 7 -0.65 5.92 10.17
N VAL A 8 -0.20 5.42 9.02
CA VAL A 8 -1.01 4.58 8.13
C VAL A 8 -0.34 3.27 7.80
N GLY A 9 -1.08 2.17 7.98
CA GLY A 9 -0.67 0.87 7.48
C GLY A 9 -0.90 0.74 5.98
N VAL A 10 0.18 0.61 5.21
CA VAL A 10 0.12 0.57 3.74
C VAL A 10 -0.16 -0.84 3.24
N SER A 11 -1.22 -0.97 2.45
CA SER A 11 -1.62 -2.22 1.79
C SER A 11 -2.05 -1.91 0.36
N PRO A 12 -1.73 -2.78 -0.63
CA PRO A 12 -2.18 -2.61 -2.02
C PRO A 12 -3.68 -2.92 -2.19
N SER A 13 -4.39 -3.30 -1.12
CA SER A 13 -5.84 -3.52 -1.18
C SER A 13 -6.61 -2.20 -1.34
N LEU A 14 -7.80 -2.25 -1.94
CA LEU A 14 -8.66 -1.07 -2.10
C LEU A 14 -9.00 -0.38 -0.77
N ALA A 15 -9.19 -1.15 0.30
CA ALA A 15 -9.35 -0.60 1.66
C ALA A 15 -8.07 0.07 2.16
N GLY A 16 -6.89 -0.51 1.86
CA GLY A 16 -5.61 0.09 2.19
C GLY A 16 -5.35 1.40 1.45
N LEU A 17 -5.69 1.47 0.17
CA LEU A 17 -5.58 2.70 -0.62
C LEU A 17 -6.58 3.76 -0.14
N ALA A 18 -7.79 3.36 0.25
CA ALA A 18 -8.76 4.27 0.87
C ALA A 18 -8.25 4.80 2.22
N ALA A 19 -7.66 3.94 3.05
CA ALA A 19 -7.02 4.33 4.30
C ALA A 19 -5.86 5.30 4.07
N LEU A 20 -5.02 5.07 3.06
CA LEU A 20 -3.92 5.96 2.70
C LEU A 20 -4.42 7.36 2.34
N ARG A 21 -5.41 7.49 1.45
CA ARG A 21 -6.02 8.78 1.11
C ARG A 21 -6.63 9.47 2.31
N TRP A 22 -7.35 8.71 3.14
CA TRP A 22 -7.98 9.27 4.34
C TRP A 22 -6.93 9.82 5.32
N ALA A 23 -5.86 9.06 5.56
CA ALA A 23 -4.77 9.44 6.44
C ALA A 23 -4.03 10.68 5.93
N LEU A 24 -3.76 10.77 4.62
CA LEU A 24 -3.20 11.97 3.98
C LEU A 24 -4.10 13.19 4.21
N GLY A 25 -5.40 13.04 3.98
CA GLY A 25 -6.37 14.11 4.22
C GLY A 25 -6.39 14.55 5.68
N GLU A 26 -6.31 13.61 6.63
CA GLU A 26 -6.30 13.91 8.06
C GLU A 26 -4.99 14.57 8.51
N ALA A 27 -3.84 14.08 8.06
CA ALA A 27 -2.54 14.69 8.34
C ALA A 27 -2.49 16.14 7.86
N ARG A 28 -2.98 16.41 6.64
CA ARG A 28 -3.10 17.76 6.08
C ARG A 28 -4.05 18.64 6.90
N ARG A 29 -5.22 18.11 7.32
CA ARG A 29 -6.20 18.86 8.14
C ARG A 29 -5.65 19.24 9.50
N ARG A 30 -4.91 18.33 10.15
CA ARG A 30 -4.29 18.56 11.47
C ARG A 30 -2.96 19.30 11.40
N GLN A 31 -2.39 19.46 10.20
CA GLN A 31 -1.05 20.00 9.96
C GLN A 31 0.04 19.22 10.73
N VAL A 32 -0.07 17.90 10.75
CA VAL A 32 0.89 16.98 11.38
C VAL A 32 1.52 16.07 10.33
N PRO A 33 2.74 15.54 10.57
CA PRO A 33 3.38 14.61 9.65
C PRO A 33 2.58 13.31 9.48
N LEU A 34 2.73 12.70 8.29
CA LEU A 34 2.23 11.37 7.99
C LEU A 34 3.40 10.37 8.00
N LEU A 35 3.24 9.28 8.75
CA LEU A 35 4.11 8.13 8.74
C LEU A 35 3.42 6.94 8.06
N ALA A 36 3.94 6.53 6.91
CA ALA A 36 3.44 5.38 6.17
C ALA A 36 4.27 4.14 6.48
N VAL A 37 3.64 3.10 7.04
CA VAL A 37 4.32 1.88 7.48
C VAL A 37 3.87 0.69 6.64
N ARG A 38 4.83 -0.01 6.04
CA ARG A 38 4.61 -1.29 5.37
C ARG A 38 5.50 -2.38 5.93
N ALA A 39 4.95 -3.21 6.79
CA ALA A 39 5.69 -4.36 7.28
C ALA A 39 5.79 -5.46 6.23
N TRP A 40 6.88 -6.22 6.27
CA TRP A 40 7.09 -7.40 5.44
C TRP A 40 7.69 -8.54 6.26
N GLN A 41 7.41 -9.76 5.85
CA GLN A 41 7.94 -10.96 6.49
C GLN A 41 8.30 -11.99 5.43
N LEU A 42 9.15 -12.91 5.85
CA LEU A 42 9.44 -14.09 5.06
C LEU A 42 8.60 -15.23 5.61
N ASP A 43 7.61 -15.67 4.83
CA ASP A 43 6.73 -16.77 5.20
C ASP A 43 7.36 -18.11 4.81
N PHE A 44 8.33 -18.53 5.62
CA PHE A 44 9.02 -19.80 5.47
C PHE A 44 8.65 -20.76 6.59
N GLY A 45 8.60 -22.06 6.27
CA GLY A 45 8.51 -23.11 7.28
C GLY A 45 9.72 -23.07 8.23
N PRO A 46 9.61 -23.64 9.44
CA PRO A 46 10.60 -23.49 10.52
C PRO A 46 12.03 -23.97 10.17
N ARG A 47 12.17 -24.79 9.13
CA ARG A 47 13.46 -25.33 8.65
C ARG A 47 14.07 -24.55 7.48
N ALA A 48 13.34 -23.62 6.87
CA ALA A 48 13.89 -22.85 5.77
C ALA A 48 14.79 -21.73 6.30
N ARG A 49 15.94 -21.58 5.65
CA ARG A 49 16.92 -20.52 5.87
C ARG A 49 16.98 -19.71 4.58
N PRO A 50 16.24 -18.59 4.48
CA PRO A 50 16.33 -17.75 3.29
C PRO A 50 17.75 -17.24 3.10
N THR A 51 18.17 -17.14 1.85
CA THR A 51 19.44 -16.48 1.53
C THR A 51 19.30 -14.98 1.75
N TRP A 52 20.45 -14.31 1.91
CA TRP A 52 20.47 -12.85 2.08
C TRP A 52 19.94 -12.13 0.84
N GLU A 53 20.15 -12.69 -0.37
CA GLU A 53 19.62 -12.13 -1.62
C GLU A 53 18.10 -12.16 -1.64
N PHE A 54 17.49 -13.27 -1.20
CA PHE A 54 16.05 -13.42 -1.16
C PHE A 54 15.41 -12.45 -0.15
N GLU A 55 16.03 -12.32 1.02
CA GLU A 55 15.60 -11.37 2.03
C GLU A 55 15.67 -9.92 1.51
N ARG A 56 16.79 -9.55 0.88
CA ARG A 56 16.96 -8.23 0.27
C ARG A 56 15.94 -7.96 -0.82
N ALA A 57 15.69 -8.93 -1.70
CA ALA A 57 14.68 -8.81 -2.75
C ALA A 57 13.27 -8.60 -2.18
N THR A 58 12.90 -9.35 -1.15
CA THR A 58 11.59 -9.21 -0.50
C THR A 58 11.42 -7.84 0.18
N ALA A 59 12.48 -7.34 0.82
CA ALA A 59 12.48 -6.00 1.40
C ALA A 59 12.30 -4.91 0.32
N GLU A 60 12.96 -5.07 -0.83
CA GLU A 60 12.86 -4.14 -1.95
C GLU A 60 11.48 -4.18 -2.63
N ASP A 61 10.88 -5.37 -2.77
CA ASP A 61 9.50 -5.51 -3.23
C ASP A 61 8.52 -4.81 -2.28
N ALA A 62 8.73 -4.95 -0.96
CA ALA A 62 7.93 -4.24 0.03
C ALA A 62 8.08 -2.72 -0.09
N ARG A 63 9.30 -2.20 -0.32
CA ARG A 63 9.53 -0.76 -0.58
C ARG A 63 8.84 -0.30 -1.85
N THR A 64 8.98 -1.05 -2.93
CA THR A 64 8.34 -0.76 -4.22
C THR A 64 6.84 -0.68 -4.07
N LEU A 65 6.24 -1.63 -3.34
CA LEU A 65 4.80 -1.65 -3.12
C LEU A 65 4.33 -0.57 -2.12
N ALA A 66 5.18 -0.13 -1.19
CA ALA A 66 4.86 1.01 -0.31
C ALA A 66 4.77 2.31 -1.11
N HIS A 67 5.78 2.63 -1.92
CA HIS A 67 5.79 3.81 -2.78
C HIS A 67 4.73 3.72 -3.88
N GLY A 68 4.55 2.53 -4.47
CA GLY A 68 3.53 2.27 -5.48
C GLY A 68 2.11 2.54 -4.98
N ALA A 69 1.82 2.32 -3.69
CA ALA A 69 0.51 2.59 -3.12
C ALA A 69 0.11 4.07 -3.19
N PHE A 70 1.05 5.01 -3.08
CA PHE A 70 0.78 6.45 -3.24
C PHE A 70 0.32 6.76 -4.66
N ARG A 71 1.07 6.26 -5.66
CA ARG A 71 0.68 6.40 -7.08
C ARG A 71 -0.70 5.81 -7.36
N LEU A 72 -1.00 4.64 -6.79
CA LEU A 72 -2.31 3.99 -6.93
C LEU A 72 -3.44 4.71 -6.18
N ALA A 73 -3.10 5.43 -5.13
CA ALA A 73 -4.02 6.29 -4.42
C ALA A 73 -4.29 7.61 -5.17
N GLY A 74 -3.49 7.95 -6.20
CA GLY A 74 -3.52 9.24 -6.87
C GLY A 74 -2.85 10.35 -6.06
N GLU A 75 -1.91 10.00 -5.18
CA GLU A 75 -1.26 10.91 -4.23
C GLU A 75 0.26 10.87 -4.40
N SER A 76 0.94 11.95 -3.99
CA SER A 76 2.41 11.98 -3.91
C SER A 76 2.90 11.49 -2.54
N ALA A 77 4.13 10.97 -2.51
CA ALA A 77 4.83 10.55 -1.31
C ALA A 77 5.92 11.54 -0.85
N ASP A 78 6.10 12.68 -1.55
CA ASP A 78 7.26 13.56 -1.37
C ASP A 78 7.42 14.08 0.06
N ASP A 79 6.30 14.40 0.73
CA ASP A 79 6.28 14.91 2.11
C ASP A 79 5.95 13.83 3.14
N VAL A 80 6.10 12.55 2.79
CA VAL A 80 5.67 11.42 3.64
C VAL A 80 6.86 10.55 4.04
N VAL A 81 7.01 10.33 5.33
CA VAL A 81 8.00 9.39 5.84
C VAL A 81 7.50 7.96 5.61
N ILE A 82 8.23 7.18 4.82
CA ILE A 82 7.90 5.77 4.56
C ILE A 82 8.85 4.86 5.35
N ARG A 83 8.28 3.93 6.12
CA ARG A 83 9.02 2.89 6.86
C ARG A 83 8.60 1.50 6.40
N VAL A 84 9.59 0.66 6.15
CA VAL A 84 9.39 -0.70 5.61
C VAL A 84 10.05 -1.74 6.53
N PRO A 85 9.57 -1.86 7.79
CA PRO A 85 10.18 -2.74 8.78
C PRO A 85 9.94 -4.22 8.45
N ARG A 86 10.92 -5.06 8.79
CA ARG A 86 10.73 -6.51 8.84
C ARG A 86 9.91 -6.87 10.09
N GLY A 87 8.86 -7.66 9.95
CA GLY A 87 8.06 -8.15 11.08
C GLY A 87 6.56 -8.20 10.82
N LEU A 88 5.81 -8.68 11.82
CA LEU A 88 4.35 -8.72 11.77
C LEU A 88 3.79 -7.30 11.65
N ALA A 89 2.83 -7.10 10.74
CA ALA A 89 2.27 -5.77 10.49
C ALA A 89 1.71 -5.10 11.76
N ALA A 90 0.96 -5.83 12.59
CA ALA A 90 0.41 -5.25 13.81
C ALA A 90 1.48 -4.85 14.83
N THR A 91 2.54 -5.66 14.97
CA THR A 91 3.68 -5.36 15.85
C THR A 91 4.42 -4.15 15.35
N ALA A 92 4.81 -4.16 14.07
CA ALA A 92 5.50 -3.04 13.43
C ALA A 92 4.74 -1.72 13.57
N LEU A 93 3.42 -1.71 13.30
CA LEU A 93 2.59 -0.51 13.44
C LEU A 93 2.53 -0.01 14.88
N ARG A 94 2.42 -0.92 15.85
CA ARG A 94 2.41 -0.57 17.28
C ARG A 94 3.75 0.01 17.71
N ASP A 95 4.86 -0.53 17.23
CA ASP A 95 6.21 -0.09 17.63
C ASP A 95 6.53 1.33 17.13
N TYR A 96 5.83 1.82 16.11
CA TYR A 96 5.90 3.22 15.65
C TYR A 96 4.88 4.16 16.30
N ALA A 97 3.91 3.63 17.06
CA ALA A 97 2.79 4.41 17.58
C ALA A 97 3.03 4.89 19.01
N HIS A 98 2.73 6.16 19.26
CA HIS A 98 2.74 6.80 20.57
C HIS A 98 1.33 7.27 20.98
N PRO A 99 1.04 7.51 22.27
CA PRO A 99 -0.31 7.81 22.75
C PRO A 99 -1.02 9.00 22.09
N HIS A 100 -0.27 9.97 21.56
CA HIS A 100 -0.79 11.17 20.91
C HIS A 100 -1.07 11.00 19.42
N ASP A 101 -0.67 9.86 18.83
CA ASP A 101 -0.78 9.64 17.39
C ASP A 101 -2.19 9.21 16.97
N LEU A 102 -2.40 9.09 15.67
CA LEU A 102 -3.59 8.48 15.09
C LEU A 102 -3.20 7.34 14.14
N LEU A 103 -3.59 6.11 14.45
CA LEU A 103 -3.35 4.96 13.58
C LEU A 103 -4.51 4.73 12.62
N VAL A 104 -4.23 4.68 11.32
CA VAL A 104 -5.22 4.48 10.25
C VAL A 104 -4.95 3.17 9.52
N LEU A 105 -5.99 2.34 9.39
CA LEU A 105 -5.93 1.04 8.71
C LEU A 105 -7.12 0.82 7.79
N GLY A 106 -6.93 0.07 6.71
CA GLY A 106 -8.03 -0.40 5.88
C GLY A 106 -8.72 -1.62 6.49
N ALA A 107 -10.06 -1.71 6.41
CA ALA A 107 -10.87 -2.79 6.96
C ALA A 107 -10.63 -4.20 6.37
N GLY A 108 -9.71 -4.33 5.39
CA GLY A 108 -9.46 -5.58 4.68
C GLY A 108 -10.70 -6.13 3.95
N ARG A 109 -10.59 -7.34 3.39
CA ARG A 109 -11.68 -8.03 2.67
C ARG A 109 -12.41 -9.08 3.53
N SER A 110 -12.17 -9.07 4.84
CA SER A 110 -12.66 -10.09 5.76
C SER A 110 -14.15 -9.87 6.09
N ARG A 111 -14.92 -10.96 6.18
CA ARG A 111 -16.31 -10.97 6.67
C ARG A 111 -16.45 -10.52 8.14
N TRP A 112 -15.33 -10.44 8.86
CA TRP A 112 -15.20 -10.01 10.25
C TRP A 112 -14.37 -8.73 10.33
N LEU A 113 -14.79 -7.78 11.18
CA LEU A 113 -14.14 -6.52 11.54
C LEU A 113 -12.62 -6.48 11.24
N GLY A 114 -12.24 -6.04 10.03
CA GLY A 114 -10.86 -5.61 9.77
C GLY A 114 -9.81 -6.68 9.38
N GLY A 115 -10.06 -7.98 9.59
CA GLY A 115 -9.02 -9.01 9.46
C GLY A 115 -8.00 -9.02 10.64
N PRO A 116 -7.02 -9.94 10.64
CA PRO A 116 -6.14 -10.15 11.81
C PRO A 116 -5.33 -8.93 12.25
N VAL A 117 -4.77 -8.19 11.28
CA VAL A 117 -3.93 -7.02 11.56
C VAL A 117 -4.75 -5.92 12.24
N VAL A 118 -5.92 -5.58 11.69
CA VAL A 118 -6.80 -4.57 12.28
C VAL A 118 -7.26 -4.98 13.67
N ARG A 119 -7.67 -6.25 13.88
CA ARG A 119 -8.07 -6.72 15.22
C ARG A 119 -6.93 -6.60 16.24
N ALA A 120 -5.71 -6.92 15.84
CA ALA A 120 -4.54 -6.79 16.72
C ALA A 120 -4.24 -5.32 17.02
N ALA A 121 -4.29 -4.45 16.02
CA ALA A 121 -4.07 -3.01 16.19
C ALA A 121 -5.14 -2.36 17.08
N VAL A 122 -6.43 -2.61 16.82
CA VAL A 122 -7.53 -2.05 17.64
C VAL A 122 -7.43 -2.48 19.10
N ARG A 123 -6.90 -3.67 19.39
CA ARG A 123 -6.75 -4.17 20.76
C ARG A 123 -5.48 -3.71 21.46
N GLY A 124 -4.43 -3.35 20.71
CA GLY A 124 -3.08 -3.23 21.26
C GLY A 124 -2.32 -1.98 20.85
N ALA A 125 -2.89 -1.10 20.04
CA ALA A 125 -2.29 0.20 19.75
C ALA A 125 -2.39 1.10 20.99
N PRO A 126 -1.34 1.89 21.30
CA PRO A 126 -1.37 2.84 22.40
C PRO A 126 -2.19 4.11 22.08
N CYS A 127 -2.69 4.23 20.84
CA CYS A 127 -3.32 5.42 20.31
C CYS A 127 -4.68 5.10 19.66
N PRO A 128 -5.52 6.12 19.40
CA PRO A 128 -6.75 5.96 18.64
C PRO A 128 -6.53 5.27 17.29
N VAL A 129 -7.40 4.32 16.95
CA VAL A 129 -7.35 3.58 15.69
C VAL A 129 -8.59 3.87 14.85
N ILE A 130 -8.37 4.34 13.62
CA ILE A 130 -9.41 4.49 12.60
C ILE A 130 -9.32 3.36 11.59
N VAL A 131 -10.46 2.72 11.35
CA VAL A 131 -10.60 1.65 10.38
C VAL A 131 -11.44 2.15 9.20
N VAL A 132 -10.79 2.32 8.06
CA VAL A 132 -11.41 2.86 6.85
C VAL A 132 -12.03 1.72 6.03
N PRO A 133 -13.34 1.77 5.72
CA PRO A 133 -13.99 0.76 4.90
C PRO A 133 -13.48 0.82 3.45
N PRO A 134 -13.62 -0.28 2.67
CA PRO A 134 -13.32 -0.21 1.26
C PRO A 134 -14.32 0.71 0.54
N PRO A 135 -13.95 1.29 -0.63
CA PRO A 135 -14.84 2.17 -1.40
C PRO A 135 -16.20 1.51 -1.68
N GLU A 136 -17.29 2.27 -1.64
CA GLU A 136 -18.66 1.74 -1.74
C GLU A 136 -18.93 0.89 -3.00
N LEU A 137 -18.24 1.19 -4.10
CA LEU A 137 -18.28 0.41 -5.34
C LEU A 137 -17.86 -1.05 -5.15
N THR A 138 -17.07 -1.35 -4.13
CA THR A 138 -16.70 -2.73 -3.77
C THR A 138 -17.73 -3.43 -2.88
N LEU A 139 -18.56 -2.66 -2.17
CA LEU A 139 -19.62 -3.17 -1.29
C LEU A 139 -20.86 -3.56 -2.11
N HIS A 140 -21.16 -2.83 -3.18
CA HIS A 140 -22.35 -3.02 -4.03
C HIS A 140 -22.28 -4.18 -5.05
N GLY A 141 -21.27 -5.05 -4.96
CA GLY A 141 -21.19 -6.21 -5.85
C GLY A 141 -20.23 -7.28 -5.39
N ARG A 142 -20.70 -8.24 -4.58
CA ARG A 142 -19.90 -9.41 -4.15
C ARG A 142 -19.32 -10.24 -5.32
N ARG A 143 -19.79 -10.03 -6.56
CA ARG A 143 -19.25 -10.59 -7.81
C ARG A 143 -18.44 -9.56 -8.61
N ALA A 144 -18.94 -8.33 -8.78
CA ALA A 144 -18.27 -7.26 -9.52
C ALA A 144 -16.94 -6.83 -8.86
N GLY A 145 -16.91 -6.67 -7.53
CA GLY A 145 -15.69 -6.30 -6.80
C GLY A 145 -14.57 -7.35 -6.87
N ARG A 146 -14.90 -8.64 -7.06
CA ARG A 146 -13.90 -9.70 -7.31
C ARG A 146 -13.35 -9.65 -8.73
N ARG A 147 -14.16 -9.21 -9.69
CA ARG A 147 -13.73 -9.01 -11.07
C ARG A 147 -12.80 -7.80 -11.15
N LEU A 148 -13.24 -6.66 -10.62
CA LEU A 148 -12.45 -5.43 -10.59
C LEU A 148 -11.13 -5.60 -9.82
N HIS A 149 -11.13 -6.26 -8.65
CA HIS A 149 -9.87 -6.53 -7.94
C HIS A 149 -8.92 -7.43 -8.73
N ARG A 150 -9.43 -8.44 -9.46
CA ARG A 150 -8.58 -9.26 -10.33
C ARG A 150 -8.06 -8.46 -11.51
N GLU A 151 -8.91 -7.68 -12.16
CA GLU A 151 -8.53 -6.83 -13.29
C GLU A 151 -7.50 -5.78 -12.89
N VAL A 152 -7.67 -5.14 -11.73
CA VAL A 152 -6.68 -4.19 -11.20
C VAL A 152 -5.40 -4.93 -10.83
N SER A 153 -5.46 -6.07 -10.13
CA SER A 153 -4.26 -6.84 -9.79
C SER A 153 -3.50 -7.33 -11.03
N ASP A 154 -4.21 -7.74 -12.08
CA ASP A 154 -3.65 -8.14 -13.37
C ASP A 154 -3.11 -6.93 -14.16
N ALA A 155 -3.77 -5.78 -14.09
CA ALA A 155 -3.26 -4.57 -14.71
C ALA A 155 -1.98 -4.10 -14.02
N LEU A 156 -1.93 -4.17 -12.68
CA LEU A 156 -0.77 -3.78 -11.89
C LEU A 156 0.42 -4.74 -12.06
N SER A 157 0.19 -6.03 -12.28
CA SER A 157 1.25 -6.97 -12.62
C SER A 157 1.80 -6.79 -14.04
N ARG A 158 1.05 -6.11 -14.93
CA ARG A 158 1.46 -5.77 -16.30
C ARG A 158 2.12 -4.41 -16.43
N LEU A 159 2.06 -3.55 -15.39
CA LEU A 159 2.75 -2.26 -15.44
C LEU A 159 4.27 -2.47 -15.34
N PRO A 160 5.06 -1.75 -16.15
CA PRO A 160 6.51 -1.82 -16.09
C PRO A 160 7.01 -1.35 -14.73
N ARG A 161 8.06 -2.00 -14.21
CA ARG A 161 8.62 -1.63 -12.91
C ARG A 161 9.30 -0.26 -13.00
N PRO A 162 9.36 0.53 -11.91
CA PRO A 162 10.10 1.78 -11.92
C PRO A 162 11.56 1.54 -12.34
N GLY A 163 11.99 2.14 -13.45
CA GLY A 163 13.33 1.97 -14.03
C GLY A 163 13.41 1.04 -15.24
N GLU A 164 12.31 0.38 -15.62
CA GLU A 164 12.24 -0.41 -16.85
C GLU A 164 11.89 0.49 -18.04
N PRO A 165 12.66 0.50 -19.15
CA PRO A 165 12.36 1.35 -20.29
C PRO A 165 11.01 0.98 -20.88
N GLU A 166 10.15 1.99 -21.06
CA GLU A 166 8.84 1.84 -21.66
C GLU A 166 8.99 1.29 -23.08
N LYS A 167 8.57 0.04 -23.31
CA LYS A 167 8.51 -0.53 -24.66
C LYS A 167 7.41 0.19 -25.43
N ARG A 168 7.80 1.23 -26.16
CA ARG A 168 6.94 1.86 -27.16
C ARG A 168 6.46 0.77 -28.13
N PRO A 169 5.14 0.64 -28.37
CA PRO A 169 4.67 -0.25 -29.42
C PRO A 169 5.33 0.18 -30.73
N GLY A 170 5.97 -0.78 -31.40
CA GLY A 170 6.63 -0.56 -32.68
C GLY A 170 5.62 -0.07 -33.69
N TRP A 171 5.68 1.21 -34.01
CA TRP A 171 5.07 1.74 -35.21
C TRP A 171 5.83 1.06 -36.34
N ALA A 172 5.16 0.16 -37.05
CA ALA A 172 5.70 -0.48 -38.24
C ALA A 172 6.22 0.62 -39.17
N GLU A 173 7.50 0.53 -39.52
CA GLU A 173 8.13 1.26 -40.61
C GLU A 173 7.42 0.88 -41.91
N ASN A 174 6.30 1.55 -42.20
CA ASN A 174 5.67 1.61 -43.51
C ASN A 174 5.11 3.02 -43.65
N GLY A 175 6.03 4.00 -43.74
CA GLY A 175 5.69 5.32 -44.23
C GLY A 175 5.40 5.27 -45.74
N PRO A 176 4.37 5.97 -46.24
CA PRO A 176 4.09 5.99 -47.67
C PRO A 176 5.23 6.71 -48.42
N ALA A 177 5.64 6.13 -49.55
CA ALA A 177 6.58 6.72 -50.49
C ALA A 177 5.96 7.97 -51.11
N TRP A 178 6.55 9.13 -50.85
CA TRP A 178 6.27 10.36 -51.61
C TRP A 178 6.90 10.21 -52.99
N HIS A 179 6.08 10.06 -54.02
CA HIS A 179 6.52 10.21 -55.41
C HIS A 179 6.49 11.70 -55.77
N GLU A 180 7.66 12.27 -56.05
CA GLU A 180 7.81 13.49 -56.84
C GLU A 180 7.26 13.27 -58.25
N LYS A 181 6.33 14.14 -58.67
CA LYS A 181 6.25 14.70 -60.03
C LYS A 181 5.33 15.92 -60.04
#